data_AF-A0AA36A561-F1
#
_entry.id   AF-A0AA36A561-F1
#
_cell.length_a   1.000
_cell.length_b   1.000
_cell.length_c   1.000
_cell.angle_alpha   90.00
_cell.angle_beta   90.00
_cell.angle_gamma   90.00
#
_symmetry.space_group_name_H-M   'P 1'
#
loop_
_entity.id
_entity.type
_entity.pdbx_description
1 polymer ?
#
loop_
_entity_poly.entity_id
_entity_poly.type
_entity_poly.pdbx_seq_one_letter_code
_entity_poly.pdbx_strand_id
1 'polypeptide(L)'
;MLIYLLVNDTSDSSHLQFPLEETKTNNSKRDTPLLACSLLSDFQLSEEMAEVAKAGQLVPESVLKKQKRNEEWAVAKNQQAEALKKKNAANRKLIFNRAKKYSEEYEAQQKELIQLKREARLKGGFYVNPEAKMLFIIRIRGINAMDPKSKKILQLLRLRQIFNGVFLKVNKATLNMLHRVEPYVTYGYPNLKSVKELIYKRGYGKLNKQRIPLTDNSIVEQGLGKHGIICVEDLIHEILTAGPHFKEANNFLWPFKLKAPLGGMKKKRNHYVEGGDAGNREDFINELIRRMN
;
A
#
# COMPACT_ATOMS: atom_id res chain seq x y z
N MET A 1 11.90 -31.53 -2.30
CA MET A 1 12.37 -32.38 -1.19
C MET A 1 12.03 -31.64 0.09
N LEU A 2 11.00 -32.14 0.82
CA LEU A 2 10.49 -31.84 2.19
C LEU A 2 10.46 -30.36 2.67
N ILE A 3 9.32 -29.68 2.94
CA ILE A 3 8.16 -29.87 3.87
C ILE A 3 8.55 -30.03 5.35
N TYR A 4 8.15 -29.05 6.19
CA TYR A 4 7.55 -29.10 7.55
C TYR A 4 7.44 -27.62 8.04
N LEU A 5 6.29 -26.94 8.22
CA LEU A 5 5.13 -27.04 9.14
C LEU A 5 5.41 -26.87 10.65
N LEU A 6 4.60 -25.98 11.27
CA LEU A 6 4.21 -25.83 12.70
C LEU A 6 5.23 -25.13 13.63
N VAL A 7 4.91 -24.34 14.67
CA VAL A 7 3.72 -23.63 15.20
C VAL A 7 4.20 -22.87 16.48
N ASN A 8 3.37 -21.96 17.00
CA ASN A 8 3.39 -21.31 18.33
C ASN A 8 4.06 -19.93 18.50
N ASP A 9 3.18 -18.91 18.50
CA ASP A 9 3.35 -17.64 19.17
C ASP A 9 3.29 -17.81 20.70
N THR A 10 4.35 -17.35 21.38
CA THR A 10 4.33 -16.96 22.79
C THR A 10 5.05 -15.62 22.90
N SER A 11 4.39 -14.60 23.45
CA SER A 11 5.08 -13.54 24.18
C SER A 11 4.11 -12.78 25.08
N ASP A 12 4.48 -12.84 26.35
CA ASP A 12 4.01 -12.11 27.51
C ASP A 12 3.89 -10.60 27.31
N SER A 13 2.94 -10.00 28.02
CA SER A 13 3.15 -8.68 28.62
C SER A 13 2.57 -8.65 30.03
N SER A 14 3.48 -8.55 30.99
CA SER A 14 3.23 -8.26 32.40
C SER A 14 3.35 -6.75 32.66
N HIS A 15 2.83 -6.35 33.83
CA HIS A 15 2.93 -5.06 34.52
C HIS A 15 1.79 -4.05 34.31
N LEU A 16 0.90 -3.94 35.30
CA LEU A 16 1.07 -2.99 36.41
C LEU A 16 0.04 -3.24 37.53
N GLN A 17 0.49 -3.09 38.77
CA GLN A 17 -0.09 -3.59 40.01
C GLN A 17 -0.31 -2.41 40.98
N PHE A 18 -1.57 -2.19 41.41
CA PHE A 18 -2.07 -1.67 42.73
C PHE A 18 -1.50 -0.33 43.29
N PRO A 19 -1.97 0.26 44.43
CA PRO A 19 -2.84 -0.25 45.52
C PRO A 19 -3.91 0.72 46.09
N LEU A 20 -4.70 0.24 47.07
CA LEU A 20 -5.00 0.88 48.39
C LEU A 20 -6.10 0.02 49.09
N GLU A 21 -5.73 -0.92 49.95
CA GLU A 21 -5.59 -0.81 51.42
C GLU A 21 -6.92 -0.79 52.21
N GLU A 22 -7.16 -1.90 52.88
CA GLU A 22 -8.15 -2.15 53.93
C GLU A 22 -7.78 -1.46 55.24
N THR A 23 -8.75 -1.20 56.11
CA THR A 23 -8.71 -1.43 57.58
C THR A 23 -10.14 -1.20 58.14
N LYS A 24 -10.69 -1.87 59.16
CA LYS A 24 -10.30 -2.97 60.06
C LYS A 24 -11.53 -3.30 60.92
N THR A 25 -11.61 -4.56 61.37
CA THR A 25 -12.11 -5.02 62.70
C THR A 25 -13.62 -4.89 63.01
N ASN A 26 -14.30 -5.82 63.69
CA ASN A 26 -13.92 -7.04 64.40
C ASN A 26 -15.21 -7.77 64.82
N ASN A 27 -15.15 -9.11 64.91
CA ASN A 27 -15.82 -9.98 65.90
C ASN A 27 -17.37 -9.97 66.00
N SER A 28 -18.09 -11.08 66.22
CA SER A 28 -17.71 -12.41 66.67
C SER A 28 -18.84 -13.42 66.40
N LYS A 29 -18.44 -14.68 66.25
CA LYS A 29 -19.03 -15.88 66.88
C LYS A 29 -20.45 -16.37 66.48
N ARG A 30 -20.42 -17.60 65.95
CA ARG A 30 -21.16 -18.82 66.36
C ARG A 30 -22.51 -19.09 65.68
N ASP A 31 -22.45 -19.98 64.69
CA ASP A 31 -23.43 -21.02 64.38
C ASP A 31 -23.76 -21.82 65.68
N THR A 32 -24.92 -22.39 65.97
CA THR A 32 -26.16 -22.80 65.26
C THR A 32 -27.31 -22.77 66.33
N PRO A 33 -28.61 -22.95 65.98
CA PRO A 33 -29.14 -24.32 65.87
C PRO A 33 -30.19 -24.52 64.76
N LEU A 34 -30.31 -25.80 64.39
CA LEU A 34 -31.47 -26.44 63.75
C LEU A 34 -32.80 -25.99 64.37
N LEU A 35 -33.82 -25.76 63.56
CA LEU A 35 -35.02 -26.63 63.48
C LEU A 35 -36.00 -26.10 62.42
N ALA A 36 -36.60 -27.05 61.71
CA ALA A 36 -37.62 -26.85 60.70
C ALA A 36 -38.99 -26.46 61.30
N CYS A 37 -39.85 -25.98 60.39
CA CYS A 37 -41.31 -26.16 60.36
C CYS A 37 -42.18 -24.94 60.76
N SER A 38 -42.85 -24.36 59.75
CA SER A 38 -44.23 -23.80 59.72
C SER A 38 -44.27 -22.76 58.59
N LEU A 39 -44.53 -23.14 57.33
CA LEU A 39 -45.86 -23.19 56.70
C LEU A 39 -46.80 -22.02 57.08
N LEU A 40 -47.14 -21.25 56.03
CA LEU A 40 -48.43 -20.55 55.82
C LEU A 40 -48.58 -19.05 56.16
N SER A 41 -47.49 -18.25 56.14
CA SER A 41 -47.63 -16.78 56.09
C SER A 41 -46.71 -16.04 55.11
N ASP A 42 -45.76 -16.73 54.46
CA ASP A 42 -44.73 -16.06 53.63
C ASP A 42 -45.06 -16.05 52.13
N PHE A 43 -46.16 -16.69 51.71
CA PHE A 43 -46.56 -16.73 50.30
C PHE A 43 -47.25 -15.43 49.85
N GLN A 44 -47.81 -14.64 50.77
CA GLN A 44 -48.49 -13.38 50.44
C GLN A 44 -47.60 -12.12 50.49
N LEU A 45 -46.40 -12.20 51.08
CA LEU A 45 -45.42 -11.10 51.05
C LEU A 45 -44.40 -11.20 49.91
N SER A 46 -44.32 -12.36 49.25
CA SER A 46 -43.44 -12.57 48.10
C SER A 46 -44.10 -12.18 46.76
N GLU A 47 -45.43 -12.23 46.64
CA GLU A 47 -46.14 -11.75 45.45
C GLU A 47 -46.21 -10.22 45.39
N GLU A 48 -46.43 -9.51 46.52
CA GLU A 48 -46.41 -8.03 46.53
C GLU A 48 -45.01 -7.45 46.32
N MET A 49 -43.95 -8.08 46.85
CA MET A 49 -42.57 -7.67 46.59
C MET A 49 -42.10 -8.06 45.18
N ALA A 50 -42.73 -9.05 44.53
CA ALA A 50 -42.52 -9.37 43.13
C ALA A 50 -43.32 -8.45 42.17
N GLU A 51 -44.46 -7.90 42.60
CA GLU A 51 -45.19 -6.87 41.85
C GLU A 51 -44.56 -5.48 41.99
N VAL A 52 -44.01 -5.13 43.14
CA VAL A 52 -43.31 -3.84 43.34
C VAL A 52 -41.94 -3.82 42.65
N ALA A 53 -41.28 -4.97 42.47
CA ALA A 53 -40.10 -5.11 41.58
C ALA A 53 -40.46 -5.10 40.08
N LYS A 54 -41.75 -5.23 39.74
CA LYS A 54 -42.32 -5.08 38.39
C LYS A 54 -42.82 -3.66 38.10
N ALA A 55 -42.52 -2.67 38.95
CA ALA A 55 -42.46 -1.28 38.53
C ALA A 55 -41.15 -1.07 37.73
N GLY A 56 -41.04 -1.78 36.60
CA GLY A 56 -39.89 -1.70 35.71
C GLY A 56 -39.66 -0.25 35.31
N GLN A 57 -38.44 0.24 35.53
CA GLN A 57 -37.99 1.54 35.01
C GLN A 57 -38.48 1.68 33.56
N LEU A 58 -39.45 2.57 33.34
CA LEU A 58 -40.00 2.85 32.02
C LEU A 58 -38.85 3.33 31.15
N VAL A 59 -38.33 2.43 30.31
CA VAL A 59 -37.21 2.73 29.41
C VAL A 59 -37.65 3.90 28.52
N PRO A 60 -36.92 5.02 28.51
CA PRO A 60 -37.31 6.18 27.72
C PRO A 60 -37.49 5.83 26.24
N GLU A 61 -38.53 6.35 25.60
CA GLU A 61 -38.83 6.09 24.17
C GLU A 61 -37.63 6.39 23.25
N SER A 62 -36.81 7.39 23.61
CA SER A 62 -35.57 7.76 22.92
C SER A 62 -34.52 6.65 22.93
N VAL A 63 -34.44 5.86 24.00
CA VAL A 63 -33.53 4.71 24.14
C VAL A 63 -34.00 3.55 23.26
N LEU A 64 -35.30 3.27 23.25
CA LEU A 64 -35.89 2.24 22.36
C LEU A 64 -35.69 2.59 20.89
N LYS A 65 -35.87 3.86 20.49
CA LYS A 65 -35.57 4.34 19.13
C LYS A 65 -34.08 4.21 18.79
N LYS A 66 -33.18 4.46 19.75
CA LYS A 66 -31.73 4.28 19.56
C LYS A 66 -31.35 2.80 19.39
N GLN A 67 -31.95 1.90 20.18
CA GLN A 67 -31.73 0.45 20.07
C GLN A 67 -32.17 -0.07 18.71
N LYS A 68 -33.39 0.25 18.26
CA LYS A 68 -33.88 -0.13 16.92
C LYS A 68 -32.95 0.35 15.79
N ARG A 69 -32.52 1.62 15.83
CA ARG A 69 -31.55 2.14 14.84
C ARG A 69 -30.22 1.39 14.87
N ASN A 70 -29.70 1.07 16.06
CA ASN A 70 -28.45 0.34 16.20
C ASN A 70 -28.57 -1.10 15.67
N GLU A 71 -29.71 -1.76 15.90
CA GLU A 71 -30.02 -3.08 15.36
C GLU A 71 -30.10 -3.05 13.83
N GLU A 72 -30.81 -2.09 13.26
CA GLU A 72 -30.86 -1.87 11.81
C GLU A 72 -29.47 -1.62 11.21
N TRP A 73 -28.66 -0.77 11.86
CA TRP A 73 -27.28 -0.51 11.46
C TRP A 73 -26.39 -1.75 11.56
N ALA A 74 -26.57 -2.58 12.59
CA ALA A 74 -25.82 -3.82 12.77
C ALA A 74 -26.16 -4.82 11.67
N VAL A 75 -27.44 -4.99 11.34
CA VAL A 75 -27.89 -5.86 10.24
C VAL A 75 -27.33 -5.35 8.90
N ALA A 76 -27.45 -4.05 8.62
CA ALA A 76 -26.92 -3.46 7.39
C ALA A 76 -25.39 -3.62 7.28
N LYS A 77 -24.66 -3.42 8.39
CA LYS A 77 -23.20 -3.61 8.44
C LYS A 77 -22.81 -5.07 8.21
N ASN A 78 -23.57 -6.02 8.76
CA ASN A 78 -23.33 -7.45 8.55
C ASN A 78 -23.56 -7.84 7.08
N GLN A 79 -24.66 -7.40 6.47
CA GLN A 79 -24.92 -7.62 5.05
C GLN A 79 -23.83 -7.02 4.15
N GLN A 80 -23.37 -5.81 4.45
CA GLN A 80 -22.27 -5.17 3.74
C GLN A 80 -20.95 -5.95 3.90
N ALA A 81 -20.64 -6.40 5.11
CA ALA A 81 -19.45 -7.21 5.38
C ALA A 81 -19.47 -8.55 4.64
N GLU A 82 -20.62 -9.22 4.57
CA GLU A 82 -20.79 -10.45 3.80
C GLU A 82 -20.63 -10.22 2.29
N ALA A 83 -21.22 -9.13 1.76
CA ALA A 83 -21.05 -8.76 0.36
C ALA A 83 -19.58 -8.45 0.03
N LEU A 84 -18.88 -7.72 0.90
CA LEU A 84 -17.44 -7.45 0.78
C LEU A 84 -16.61 -8.73 0.83
N LYS A 85 -16.91 -9.67 1.74
CA LYS A 85 -16.22 -10.97 1.82
C LYS A 85 -16.36 -11.75 0.51
N LYS A 86 -17.58 -11.83 -0.05
CA LYS A 86 -17.84 -12.49 -1.34
C LYS A 86 -17.07 -11.82 -2.50
N LYS A 87 -17.11 -10.49 -2.56
CA LYS A 87 -16.34 -9.70 -3.55
C LYS A 87 -14.83 -9.92 -3.42
N ASN A 88 -14.30 -9.86 -2.21
CA ASN A 88 -12.87 -10.06 -1.94
C ASN A 88 -12.40 -11.46 -2.31
N ALA A 89 -13.22 -12.49 -2.08
CA ALA A 89 -12.92 -13.86 -2.49
C ALA A 89 -12.84 -13.99 -4.02
N ALA A 90 -13.78 -13.37 -4.75
CA ALA A 90 -13.75 -13.32 -6.21
C ALA A 90 -12.52 -12.53 -6.72
N ASN A 91 -12.29 -11.33 -6.18
CA ASN A 91 -11.16 -10.47 -6.55
C ASN A 91 -9.82 -11.17 -6.31
N ARG A 92 -9.67 -11.92 -5.21
CA ARG A 92 -8.43 -12.67 -4.94
C ARG A 92 -8.11 -13.69 -6.03
N LYS A 93 -9.11 -14.43 -6.51
CA LYS A 93 -8.94 -15.38 -7.62
C LYS A 93 -8.57 -14.65 -8.91
N LEU A 94 -9.22 -13.53 -9.20
CA LEU A 94 -8.93 -12.71 -10.38
C LEU A 94 -7.50 -12.15 -10.34
N ILE A 95 -7.08 -11.58 -9.21
CA ILE A 95 -5.72 -11.03 -9.02
C ILE A 95 -4.67 -12.12 -9.23
N PHE A 96 -4.87 -13.31 -8.67
CA PHE A 96 -3.94 -14.42 -8.84
C PHE A 96 -3.81 -14.84 -10.31
N ASN A 97 -4.93 -14.99 -11.01
CA ASN A 97 -4.93 -15.37 -12.42
C ASN A 97 -4.28 -14.30 -13.31
N ARG A 98 -4.53 -13.01 -13.03
CA ARG A 98 -3.88 -11.88 -13.73
C ARG A 98 -2.37 -11.85 -13.50
N ALA A 99 -1.94 -12.00 -12.25
CA ALA A 99 -0.52 -12.02 -11.91
C ALA A 99 0.22 -13.16 -12.61
N LYS A 100 -0.39 -14.36 -12.66
CA LYS A 100 0.14 -15.50 -13.42
C LYS A 100 0.27 -15.15 -14.91
N LYS A 101 -0.78 -14.60 -15.51
CA LYS A 101 -0.78 -14.19 -16.93
C LYS A 101 0.32 -13.18 -17.24
N TYR A 102 0.49 -12.14 -16.40
CA TYR A 102 1.55 -11.14 -16.64
C TYR A 102 2.94 -11.74 -16.52
N SER A 103 3.16 -12.68 -15.57
CA SER A 103 4.44 -13.38 -15.46
C SER A 103 4.76 -14.17 -16.73
N GLU A 104 3.78 -14.93 -17.23
CA GLU A 104 3.91 -15.68 -18.48
C GLU A 104 4.16 -14.76 -19.68
N GLU A 105 3.47 -13.62 -19.73
CA GLU A 105 3.66 -12.60 -20.78
C GLU A 105 5.07 -12.03 -20.77
N TYR A 106 5.61 -11.64 -19.61
CA TYR A 106 6.97 -11.12 -19.51
C TYR A 106 8.02 -12.16 -19.90
N GLU A 107 7.84 -13.41 -19.47
CA GLU A 107 8.74 -14.50 -19.86
C GLU A 107 8.70 -14.77 -21.37
N ALA A 108 7.50 -14.76 -21.96
CA ALA A 108 7.32 -14.93 -23.40
C ALA A 108 8.00 -13.80 -24.18
N GLN A 109 7.80 -12.54 -23.79
CA GLN A 109 8.44 -11.37 -24.42
C GLN A 109 9.97 -11.45 -24.35
N GLN A 110 10.53 -11.89 -23.22
CA GLN A 110 11.99 -12.08 -23.10
C GLN A 110 12.51 -13.20 -24.01
N LYS A 111 11.81 -14.35 -24.06
CA LYS A 111 12.17 -15.47 -24.93
C LYS A 111 12.09 -15.07 -26.41
N GLU A 112 11.02 -14.40 -26.80
CA GLU A 112 10.80 -13.89 -28.16
C GLU A 112 11.92 -12.93 -28.58
N LEU A 113 12.28 -11.96 -27.73
CA LEU A 113 13.38 -11.03 -28.01
C LEU A 113 14.72 -11.76 -28.23
N ILE A 114 14.98 -12.82 -27.45
CA ILE A 114 16.19 -13.65 -27.63
C ILE A 114 16.12 -14.44 -28.94
N GLN A 115 14.97 -15.02 -29.27
CA GLN A 115 14.74 -15.76 -30.52
C GLN A 115 14.97 -14.85 -31.74
N LEU A 116 14.35 -13.68 -31.78
CA LEU A 116 14.49 -12.70 -32.86
C LEU A 116 15.95 -12.27 -33.07
N LYS A 117 16.71 -12.06 -31.97
CA LYS A 117 18.15 -11.75 -32.04
C LYS A 117 18.96 -12.90 -32.66
N ARG A 118 18.64 -14.15 -32.32
CA ARG A 118 19.31 -15.34 -32.87
C ARG A 118 18.97 -15.56 -34.34
N GLU A 119 17.71 -15.42 -34.71
CA GLU A 119 17.25 -15.54 -36.10
C GLU A 119 17.86 -14.47 -37.01
N ALA A 120 17.92 -13.21 -36.55
CA ALA A 120 18.58 -12.14 -37.28
C ALA A 120 20.05 -12.48 -37.53
N ARG A 121 20.76 -12.94 -36.49
CA ARG A 121 22.16 -13.36 -36.59
C ARG A 121 22.35 -14.56 -37.54
N LEU A 122 21.45 -15.53 -37.54
CA LEU A 122 21.47 -16.68 -38.47
C LEU A 122 21.30 -16.24 -39.93
N LYS A 123 20.44 -15.25 -40.18
CA LYS A 123 20.23 -14.66 -41.51
C LYS A 123 21.36 -13.70 -41.93
N GLY A 124 22.38 -13.51 -41.09
CA GLY A 124 23.47 -12.56 -41.33
C GLY A 124 23.11 -11.08 -41.11
N GLY A 125 21.95 -10.79 -40.52
CA GLY A 125 21.49 -9.45 -40.17
C GLY A 125 21.60 -9.11 -38.68
N PHE A 126 21.20 -7.88 -38.33
CA PHE A 126 21.18 -7.39 -36.94
C PHE A 126 19.75 -7.07 -36.52
N TYR A 127 19.38 -7.50 -35.31
CA TYR A 127 18.12 -7.12 -34.71
C TYR A 127 18.26 -5.78 -33.97
N VAL A 128 17.48 -4.78 -34.38
CA VAL A 128 17.41 -3.48 -33.72
C VAL A 128 16.31 -3.56 -32.66
N ASN A 129 16.67 -3.29 -31.39
CA ASN A 129 15.68 -3.29 -30.31
C ASN A 129 14.71 -2.11 -30.47
N PRO A 130 13.42 -2.29 -30.15
CA PRO A 130 12.48 -1.18 -30.13
C PRO A 130 12.86 -0.13 -29.09
N GLU A 131 12.56 1.14 -29.38
CA GLU A 131 12.75 2.22 -28.43
C GLU A 131 11.90 2.02 -27.17
N ALA A 132 12.44 2.43 -26.02
CA ALA A 132 11.74 2.29 -24.75
C ALA A 132 10.55 3.26 -24.65
N LYS A 133 9.43 2.76 -24.14
CA LYS A 133 8.17 3.53 -24.03
C LYS A 133 8.10 4.41 -22.78
N MET A 134 8.92 4.15 -21.77
CA MET A 134 8.90 4.84 -20.48
C MET A 134 10.31 5.04 -19.91
N LEU A 135 10.44 6.07 -19.08
CA LEU A 135 11.66 6.51 -18.44
C LEU A 135 11.45 6.61 -16.93
N PHE A 136 12.50 6.34 -16.17
CA PHE A 136 12.56 6.73 -14.76
C PHE A 136 13.54 7.89 -14.60
N ILE A 137 13.07 8.98 -13.99
CA ILE A 137 13.85 10.19 -13.80
C ILE A 137 14.11 10.39 -12.32
N ILE A 138 15.37 10.66 -11.98
CA ILE A 138 15.82 10.95 -10.63
C ILE A 138 16.46 12.34 -10.61
N ARG A 139 16.07 13.16 -9.64
CA ARG A 139 16.73 14.45 -9.42
C ARG A 139 18.04 14.29 -8.66
N ILE A 140 19.16 14.73 -9.22
CA ILE A 140 20.49 14.58 -8.61
C ILE A 140 21.05 15.88 -8.00
N ARG A 141 20.61 17.05 -8.51
CA ARG A 141 21.07 18.38 -8.04
C ARG A 141 19.99 19.14 -7.27
N GLY A 142 20.45 19.99 -6.34
CA GLY A 142 19.61 20.87 -5.50
C GLY A 142 18.94 22.02 -6.27
N ILE A 143 18.35 22.98 -5.55
CA ILE A 143 17.63 24.15 -6.12
C ILE A 143 18.51 25.39 -6.31
N ASN A 144 19.73 25.39 -5.76
CA ASN A 144 20.59 26.56 -5.72
C ASN A 144 21.18 26.85 -7.11
N ALA A 145 21.25 28.14 -7.48
CA ALA A 145 21.77 28.60 -8.77
C ALA A 145 21.14 27.90 -9.98
N MET A 146 19.81 27.83 -10.01
CA MET A 146 19.03 27.29 -11.11
C MET A 146 18.28 28.40 -11.84
N ASP A 147 18.23 28.32 -13.17
CA ASP A 147 17.38 29.22 -13.94
C ASP A 147 15.90 28.97 -13.63
N PRO A 148 15.06 30.02 -13.65
CA PRO A 148 13.65 29.90 -13.29
C PRO A 148 12.86 28.97 -14.24
N LYS A 149 13.29 28.84 -15.51
CA LYS A 149 12.63 27.97 -16.50
C LYS A 149 12.86 26.50 -16.16
N SER A 150 14.09 26.07 -15.89
CA SER A 150 14.42 24.71 -15.44
C SER A 150 13.79 24.39 -14.10
N LYS A 151 13.75 25.35 -13.17
CA LYS A 151 13.05 25.19 -11.89
C LYS A 151 11.55 24.89 -12.12
N LYS A 152 10.91 25.59 -13.06
CA LYS A 152 9.50 25.34 -13.40
C LYS A 152 9.31 23.97 -14.06
N ILE A 153 10.21 23.54 -14.96
CA ILE A 153 10.15 22.22 -15.59
C ILE A 153 10.25 21.10 -14.54
N LEU A 154 11.19 21.19 -13.59
CA LEU A 154 11.30 20.21 -12.50
C LEU A 154 10.05 20.15 -11.63
N GLN A 155 9.39 21.29 -11.39
CA GLN A 155 8.12 21.33 -10.66
C GLN A 155 6.99 20.62 -11.44
N LEU A 156 6.92 20.81 -12.76
CA LEU A 156 5.95 20.11 -13.63
C LEU A 156 6.16 18.59 -13.60
N LEU A 157 7.42 18.16 -13.64
CA LEU A 157 7.80 16.74 -13.50
C LEU A 157 7.62 16.18 -12.07
N ARG A 158 7.20 17.01 -11.11
CA ARG A 158 7.03 16.68 -9.68
C ARG A 158 8.34 16.40 -8.92
N LEU A 159 9.49 16.78 -9.48
CA LEU A 159 10.83 16.60 -8.91
C LEU A 159 11.22 17.76 -7.99
N ARG A 160 10.52 17.88 -6.85
CA ARG A 160 10.70 19.00 -5.91
C ARG A 160 11.96 18.91 -5.03
N GLN A 161 12.29 17.71 -4.56
CA GLN A 161 13.41 17.45 -3.66
C GLN A 161 14.50 16.66 -4.39
N ILE A 162 15.74 16.71 -3.87
CA ILE A 162 16.81 15.83 -4.35
C ILE A 162 16.43 14.37 -4.11
N PHE A 163 16.87 13.49 -5.01
CA PHE A 163 16.57 12.06 -4.98
C PHE A 163 15.07 11.72 -5.02
N ASN A 164 14.24 12.65 -5.52
CA ASN A 164 12.91 12.29 -5.95
C ASN A 164 12.98 11.54 -7.28
N GLY A 165 12.21 10.47 -7.40
CA GLY A 165 12.05 9.65 -8.59
C GLY A 165 10.62 9.71 -9.13
N VAL A 166 10.45 9.80 -10.44
CA VAL A 166 9.13 9.79 -11.12
C VAL A 166 9.23 9.00 -12.42
N PHE A 167 8.19 8.21 -12.73
CA PHE A 167 8.04 7.58 -14.05
C PHE A 167 7.52 8.59 -15.08
N LEU A 168 7.98 8.50 -16.31
CA LEU A 168 7.57 9.37 -17.39
C LEU A 168 7.34 8.55 -18.66
N LYS A 169 6.23 8.81 -19.36
CA LYS A 169 5.98 8.23 -20.69
C LYS A 169 6.81 8.96 -21.72
N VAL A 170 7.45 8.23 -22.63
CA VAL A 170 8.28 8.81 -23.69
C VAL A 170 7.38 9.47 -24.74
N ASN A 171 7.58 10.77 -24.94
CA ASN A 171 7.00 11.57 -25.99
C ASN A 171 8.05 12.60 -26.45
N LYS A 172 8.04 13.00 -27.72
CA LYS A 172 8.92 14.04 -28.26
C LYS A 172 8.88 15.33 -27.42
N ALA A 173 7.69 15.74 -26.97
CA ALA A 173 7.53 16.91 -26.11
C ALA A 173 8.23 16.74 -24.74
N THR A 174 8.11 15.56 -24.13
CA THR A 174 8.69 15.31 -22.81
C THR A 174 10.21 15.14 -22.88
N LEU A 175 10.74 14.58 -23.97
CA LEU A 175 12.18 14.52 -24.24
C LEU A 175 12.77 15.93 -24.40
N ASN A 176 12.11 16.81 -25.15
CA ASN A 176 12.54 18.22 -25.28
C ASN A 176 12.54 18.96 -23.93
N MET A 177 11.57 18.66 -23.06
CA MET A 177 11.59 19.18 -21.68
C MET A 177 12.76 18.60 -20.88
N LEU A 178 13.06 17.31 -21.03
CA LEU A 178 14.17 16.64 -20.34
C LEU A 178 15.53 17.20 -20.76
N HIS A 179 15.76 17.43 -22.05
CA HIS A 179 17.02 18.02 -22.54
C HIS A 179 17.35 19.37 -21.89
N ARG A 180 16.33 20.18 -21.55
CA ARG A 180 16.55 21.45 -20.85
C ARG A 180 16.98 21.26 -19.39
N VAL A 181 16.52 20.19 -18.72
CA VAL A 181 16.83 19.93 -17.30
C VAL A 181 17.87 18.83 -17.09
N GLU A 182 18.41 18.30 -18.18
CA GLU A 182 19.47 17.28 -18.28
C GLU A 182 20.60 17.44 -17.25
N PRO A 183 21.19 18.63 -17.03
CA PRO A 183 22.27 18.77 -16.04
C PRO A 183 21.82 18.60 -14.57
N TYR A 184 20.52 18.59 -14.28
CA TYR A 184 19.96 18.50 -12.93
C TYR A 184 19.35 17.14 -12.59
N VAL A 185 19.08 16.33 -13.62
CA VAL A 185 18.43 15.04 -13.50
C VAL A 185 19.31 13.95 -14.10
N THR A 186 19.03 12.72 -13.70
CA THR A 186 19.50 11.56 -14.41
C THR A 186 18.31 10.69 -14.75
N TYR A 187 18.31 10.08 -15.93
CA TYR A 187 17.20 9.29 -16.39
C TYR A 187 17.68 8.10 -17.22
N GLY A 188 16.81 7.12 -17.39
CA GLY A 188 17.08 5.94 -18.20
C GLY A 188 15.87 4.99 -18.21
N TYR A 189 16.10 3.78 -18.70
CA TYR A 189 15.07 2.77 -18.91
C TYR A 189 15.05 1.79 -17.72
N PRO A 190 14.01 1.82 -16.86
CA PRO A 190 13.97 0.90 -15.74
C PRO A 190 13.51 -0.49 -16.21
N ASN A 191 14.10 -1.53 -15.64
CA ASN A 191 13.72 -2.92 -15.85
C ASN A 191 12.52 -3.29 -14.94
N LEU A 192 11.77 -4.34 -15.29
CA LEU A 192 10.68 -4.93 -14.50
C LEU A 192 11.06 -5.11 -13.03
N LYS A 193 12.26 -5.65 -12.74
CA LYS A 193 12.75 -5.82 -11.37
C LYS A 193 12.85 -4.49 -10.61
N SER A 194 13.42 -3.47 -11.26
CA SER A 194 13.61 -2.14 -10.66
C SER A 194 12.27 -1.44 -10.39
N VAL A 195 11.33 -1.54 -11.34
CA VAL A 195 9.96 -0.99 -11.18
C VAL A 195 9.23 -1.69 -10.04
N LYS A 196 9.31 -3.03 -9.98
CA LYS A 196 8.72 -3.85 -8.93
C LYS A 196 9.26 -3.43 -7.56
N GLU A 197 10.58 -3.41 -7.39
CA GLU A 197 11.20 -3.01 -6.12
C GLU A 197 10.85 -1.58 -5.68
N LEU A 198 10.80 -0.62 -6.63
CA LEU A 198 10.43 0.76 -6.33
C LEU A 198 9.00 0.86 -5.79
N ILE A 199 8.04 0.21 -6.44
CA ILE A 199 6.63 0.25 -6.04
C ILE A 199 6.43 -0.50 -4.71
N TYR A 200 7.04 -1.67 -4.54
CA TYR A 200 6.90 -2.43 -3.30
C TYR A 200 7.57 -1.78 -2.09
N LYS A 201 8.80 -1.27 -2.24
CA LYS A 201 9.56 -0.73 -1.10
C LYS A 201 9.26 0.74 -0.81
N ARG A 202 8.99 1.52 -1.86
CA ARG A 202 8.94 2.99 -1.79
C ARG A 202 7.65 3.56 -2.40
N GLY A 203 6.68 2.71 -2.76
CA GLY A 203 5.40 3.12 -3.33
C GLY A 203 4.48 3.76 -2.30
N TYR A 204 4.00 4.95 -2.64
CA TYR A 204 2.94 5.63 -1.91
C TYR A 204 1.85 6.04 -2.91
N GLY A 205 0.60 5.81 -2.56
CA GLY A 205 -0.56 6.29 -3.28
C GLY A 205 -0.94 7.70 -2.83
N LYS A 206 -1.50 8.47 -3.76
CA LYS A 206 -2.12 9.77 -3.53
C LYS A 206 -3.63 9.59 -3.48
N LEU A 207 -4.19 9.47 -2.28
CA LEU A 207 -5.64 9.42 -2.05
C LEU A 207 -6.09 10.67 -1.31
N ASN A 208 -7.13 11.34 -1.78
CA ASN A 208 -7.65 12.58 -1.17
C ASN A 208 -6.56 13.62 -0.88
N LYS A 209 -5.56 13.73 -1.77
CA LYS A 209 -4.35 14.57 -1.63
C LYS A 209 -3.42 14.21 -0.48
N GLN A 210 -3.69 13.13 0.25
CA GLN A 210 -2.82 12.58 1.29
C GLN A 210 -1.87 11.53 0.71
N ARG A 211 -0.72 11.35 1.36
CA ARG A 211 0.30 10.37 0.99
C ARG A 211 0.13 9.14 1.86
N ILE A 212 -0.33 8.03 1.26
CA ILE A 212 -0.64 6.78 1.97
C ILE A 212 0.28 5.68 1.44
N PRO A 213 0.93 4.87 2.30
CA PRO A 213 1.75 3.75 1.86
C PRO A 213 0.89 2.68 1.16
N LEU A 214 1.44 2.01 0.15
CA LEU A 214 0.74 0.92 -0.55
C LEU A 214 0.89 -0.39 0.24
N THR A 215 0.15 -0.54 1.34
CA THR A 215 0.12 -1.78 2.15
C THR A 215 -0.87 -2.80 1.59
N ASP A 216 -2.05 -2.33 1.20
CA ASP A 216 -3.18 -3.16 0.81
C ASP A 216 -3.67 -2.83 -0.60
N ASN A 217 -4.15 -3.86 -1.32
CA ASN A 217 -4.73 -3.70 -2.65
C ASN A 217 -5.99 -2.83 -2.66
N SER A 218 -6.69 -2.71 -1.52
CA SER A 218 -7.85 -1.82 -1.37
C SER A 218 -7.51 -0.36 -1.65
N ILE A 219 -6.28 0.08 -1.33
CA ILE A 219 -5.79 1.44 -1.57
C ILE A 219 -5.66 1.70 -3.07
N VAL A 220 -5.20 0.70 -3.83
CA VAL A 220 -5.08 0.79 -5.29
C VAL A 220 -6.46 0.75 -5.93
N GLU A 221 -7.33 -0.15 -5.51
CA GLU A 221 -8.71 -0.27 -6.02
C GLU A 221 -9.52 1.01 -5.79
N GLN A 222 -9.39 1.65 -4.63
CA GLN A 222 -10.06 2.93 -4.34
C GLN A 222 -9.59 4.06 -5.27
N GLY A 223 -8.30 4.10 -5.60
CA GLY A 223 -7.71 5.15 -6.44
C GLY A 223 -7.89 4.94 -7.94
N LEU A 224 -7.76 3.69 -8.40
CA LEU A 224 -7.64 3.34 -9.81
C LEU A 224 -8.66 2.29 -10.28
N GLY A 225 -9.57 1.81 -9.42
CA GLY A 225 -10.55 0.78 -9.77
C GLY A 225 -11.46 1.17 -10.94
N LYS A 226 -11.67 2.48 -11.17
CA LYS A 226 -12.39 3.00 -12.35
C LYS A 226 -11.72 2.67 -13.68
N HIS A 227 -10.40 2.48 -13.67
CA HIS A 227 -9.58 2.17 -14.84
C HIS A 227 -9.26 0.68 -14.95
N GLY A 228 -9.90 -0.18 -14.14
CA GLY A 228 -9.69 -1.64 -14.16
C GLY A 228 -8.42 -2.11 -13.45
N ILE A 229 -7.69 -1.21 -12.79
CA ILE A 229 -6.48 -1.50 -12.01
C ILE A 229 -6.90 -1.79 -10.57
N ILE A 230 -6.80 -3.05 -10.16
CA ILE A 230 -7.32 -3.52 -8.86
C ILE A 230 -6.17 -3.79 -7.88
N CYS A 231 -5.04 -4.31 -8.37
CA CYS A 231 -3.90 -4.71 -7.54
C CYS A 231 -2.61 -3.96 -7.89
N VAL A 232 -1.59 -4.14 -7.04
CA VAL A 232 -0.25 -3.60 -7.28
C VAL A 232 0.40 -4.21 -8.53
N GLU A 233 0.18 -5.50 -8.83
CA GLU A 233 0.64 -6.13 -10.07
C GLU A 233 0.05 -5.48 -11.33
N ASP A 234 -1.26 -5.17 -11.34
CA ASP A 234 -1.90 -4.45 -12.44
C ASP A 234 -1.26 -3.06 -12.61
N LEU A 235 -0.95 -2.38 -11.50
CA LEU A 235 -0.28 -1.07 -11.53
C LEU A 235 1.14 -1.17 -12.11
N ILE A 236 1.91 -2.19 -11.74
CA ILE A 236 3.26 -2.42 -12.27
C ILE A 236 3.19 -2.68 -13.78
N HIS A 237 2.24 -3.51 -14.21
CA HIS A 237 2.06 -3.85 -15.62
C HIS A 237 1.71 -2.62 -16.46
N GLU A 238 0.75 -1.81 -15.99
CA GLU A 238 0.34 -0.58 -16.68
C GLU A 238 1.50 0.41 -16.85
N ILE A 239 2.36 0.53 -15.82
CA ILE A 239 3.54 1.40 -15.84
C ILE A 239 4.60 0.88 -16.81
N LEU A 240 4.91 -0.42 -16.77
CA LEU A 240 5.97 -1.01 -17.58
C LEU A 240 5.61 -0.98 -19.07
N THR A 241 4.38 -1.37 -19.41
CA THR A 241 3.89 -1.44 -20.79
C THR A 241 3.54 -0.05 -21.34
N ALA A 242 3.45 0.97 -20.48
CA ALA A 242 3.01 2.33 -20.81
C ALA A 242 1.61 2.37 -21.44
N GLY A 243 0.67 1.65 -20.80
CA GLY A 243 -0.69 1.42 -21.29
C GLY A 243 -1.56 2.69 -21.40
N PRO A 244 -2.87 2.52 -21.70
CA PRO A 244 -3.80 3.62 -21.93
C PRO A 244 -4.01 4.50 -20.69
N HIS A 245 -3.94 3.93 -19.49
CA HIS A 245 -4.19 4.59 -18.21
C HIS A 245 -2.89 4.90 -17.44
N PHE A 246 -1.75 4.97 -18.15
CA PHE A 246 -0.45 5.29 -17.57
C PHE A 246 -0.44 6.64 -16.83
N LYS A 247 -1.14 7.64 -17.36
CA LYS A 247 -1.14 9.00 -16.79
C LYS A 247 -1.80 9.01 -15.42
N GLU A 248 -2.92 8.31 -15.30
CA GLU A 248 -3.72 8.15 -14.09
C GLU A 248 -2.94 7.34 -13.05
N ALA A 249 -2.37 6.20 -13.46
CA ALA A 249 -1.50 5.35 -12.63
C ALA A 249 -0.29 6.12 -12.07
N ASN A 250 0.42 6.87 -12.93
CA ASN A 250 1.58 7.65 -12.51
C ASN A 250 1.20 8.86 -11.63
N ASN A 251 0.03 9.47 -11.85
CA ASN A 251 -0.45 10.56 -11.01
C ASN A 251 -0.93 10.08 -9.63
N PHE A 252 -1.49 8.86 -9.57
CA PHE A 252 -1.80 8.17 -8.32
C PHE A 252 -0.54 7.90 -7.50
N LEU A 253 0.55 7.46 -8.14
CA LEU A 253 1.84 7.33 -7.45
C LEU A 253 2.37 8.70 -7.00
N TRP A 254 2.65 8.80 -5.70
CA TRP A 254 3.43 9.91 -5.16
C TRP A 254 4.87 9.81 -5.66
N PRO A 255 5.57 10.94 -5.93
CA PRO A 255 6.99 10.90 -6.28
C PRO A 255 7.80 10.06 -5.29
N PHE A 256 8.57 9.12 -5.80
CA PHE A 256 9.38 8.21 -4.99
C PHE A 256 10.43 9.01 -4.24
N LYS A 257 10.48 8.87 -2.92
CA LYS A 257 11.56 9.44 -2.11
C LYS A 257 12.65 8.39 -1.98
N LEU A 258 13.71 8.52 -2.78
CA LEU A 258 14.82 7.58 -2.80
C LEU A 258 15.87 7.93 -1.74
N LYS A 259 16.66 6.94 -1.32
CA LYS A 259 17.81 7.18 -0.44
C LYS A 259 18.99 7.71 -1.27
N ALA A 260 19.94 8.37 -0.61
CA ALA A 260 21.23 8.64 -1.25
C ALA A 260 21.88 7.30 -1.71
N PRO A 261 22.51 7.26 -2.88
CA PRO A 261 23.06 6.02 -3.43
C PRO A 261 24.19 5.49 -2.55
N LEU A 262 24.14 4.18 -2.25
CA LEU A 262 25.24 3.47 -1.60
C LEU A 262 26.50 3.56 -2.48
N GLY A 263 27.64 3.89 -1.89
CA GLY A 263 28.89 4.16 -2.63
C GLY A 263 28.95 5.53 -3.33
N GLY A 264 27.92 6.38 -3.16
CA GLY A 264 27.93 7.75 -3.66
C GLY A 264 27.72 7.89 -5.17
N MET A 265 27.89 9.13 -5.63
CA MET A 265 27.87 9.54 -7.03
C MET A 265 29.28 9.91 -7.47
N LYS A 266 29.61 9.68 -8.75
CA LYS A 266 30.92 10.00 -9.33
C LYS A 266 31.11 11.51 -9.42
N LYS A 267 30.34 12.17 -10.30
CA LYS A 267 30.37 13.62 -10.51
C LYS A 267 28.99 14.11 -10.93
N LYS A 268 28.32 14.88 -10.06
CA LYS A 268 26.92 15.33 -10.28
C LYS A 268 26.76 16.37 -11.40
N ARG A 269 27.84 17.06 -11.79
CA ARG A 269 27.78 18.19 -12.75
C ARG A 269 28.02 17.74 -14.19
N ASN A 270 28.81 16.70 -14.39
CA ASN A 270 29.19 16.21 -15.71
C ASN A 270 28.13 15.26 -16.24
N HIS A 271 28.03 15.20 -17.56
CA HIS A 271 27.14 14.26 -18.24
C HIS A 271 27.65 12.82 -18.08
N TYR A 272 26.76 11.83 -18.16
CA TYR A 272 27.11 10.41 -17.99
C TYR A 272 28.20 9.95 -18.96
N VAL A 273 28.16 10.42 -20.21
CA VAL A 273 29.15 10.12 -21.27
C VAL A 273 30.56 10.60 -20.89
N GLU A 274 30.68 11.68 -20.11
CA GLU A 274 31.95 12.22 -19.62
C GLU A 274 32.41 11.55 -18.31
N GLY A 275 31.77 10.45 -17.90
CA GLY A 275 32.01 9.79 -16.62
C GLY A 275 31.32 10.46 -15.42
N GLY A 276 30.36 11.36 -15.67
CA GLY A 276 29.51 11.97 -14.66
C GLY A 276 28.25 11.16 -14.33
N ASP A 277 27.26 11.85 -13.76
CA ASP A 277 25.98 11.25 -13.36
C ASP A 277 24.75 11.96 -13.97
N ALA A 278 24.92 13.09 -14.65
CA ALA A 278 23.79 13.82 -15.24
C ALA A 278 23.38 13.22 -16.61
N GLY A 279 22.11 13.39 -16.97
CA GLY A 279 21.56 13.00 -18.27
C GLY A 279 21.17 11.54 -18.42
N ASN A 280 21.09 11.10 -19.67
CA ASN A 280 20.66 9.76 -20.04
C ASN A 280 21.76 8.72 -19.79
N ARG A 281 21.41 7.65 -19.07
CA ARG A 281 22.30 6.50 -18.83
C ARG A 281 21.68 5.16 -19.24
N GLU A 282 20.59 5.21 -20.01
CA GLU A 282 19.92 4.03 -20.57
C GLU A 282 19.64 2.96 -19.50
N ASP A 283 20.21 1.76 -19.65
CA ASP A 283 20.00 0.63 -18.74
C ASP A 283 20.78 0.74 -17.42
N PHE A 284 21.84 1.56 -17.36
CA PHE A 284 22.65 1.75 -16.14
C PHE A 284 21.91 2.52 -15.04
N ILE A 285 20.71 3.04 -15.33
CA ILE A 285 19.80 3.58 -14.30
C ILE A 285 19.39 2.50 -13.30
N ASN A 286 19.30 1.25 -13.74
CA ASN A 286 18.89 0.14 -12.90
C ASN A 286 19.88 -0.12 -11.76
N GLU A 287 21.17 0.02 -12.02
CA GLU A 287 22.21 -0.09 -11.00
C GLU A 287 22.12 1.05 -9.99
N LEU A 288 21.86 2.28 -10.46
CA LEU A 288 21.67 3.42 -9.56
C LEU A 288 20.43 3.24 -8.68
N ILE A 289 19.30 2.83 -9.26
CA ILE A 289 18.05 2.58 -8.51
C ILE A 289 18.29 1.55 -7.41
N ARG A 290 18.97 0.43 -7.72
CA ARG A 290 19.29 -0.61 -6.73
C ARG A 290 20.12 -0.08 -5.56
N ARG A 291 21.07 0.84 -5.81
CA ARG A 291 21.88 1.48 -4.77
C ARG A 291 21.10 2.51 -3.94
N MET A 292 19.99 3.02 -4.45
CA MET A 292 19.12 4.01 -3.80
C MET A 292 17.87 3.40 -3.14
N ASN A 293 17.66 2.08 -3.33
CA ASN A 293 16.54 1.33 -2.78
C ASN A 293 16.67 1.10 -1.28
#